data_AF-A0A401X608-F1
#
_entry.id   AF-A0A401X608-F1
#
_cell.length_a   1.000
_cell.length_b   1.000
_cell.length_c   1.000
_cell.angle_alpha   90.00
_cell.angle_beta   90.00
_cell.angle_gamma   90.00
#
_symmetry.space_group_name_H-M   'P 1'
#
loop_
_entity.id
_entity.type
_entity.pdbx_description
1 polymer ?
#
loop_
_entity_poly.entity_id
_entity_poly.type
_entity_poly.pdbx_seq_one_letter_code
_entity_poly.pdbx_strand_id
1 'polypeptide(L)' 'MNSQTSAMTEAERDHLANYKKPHLLLHKAEQIARAIHDLSHPENEVVFPEVRYWLADELCSTLERLGNETGYNVRGNA' A
#
# COMPACT_ATOMS: atom_id res chain seq x y z
N MET A 1 -4.75 -13.05 32.54
CA MET A 1 -4.91 -12.76 31.09
C MET A 1 -3.52 -12.51 30.53
N ASN A 2 -2.86 -13.57 30.05
CA ASN A 2 -1.57 -13.42 29.37
C ASN A 2 -1.88 -13.06 27.92
N SER A 3 -1.54 -11.84 27.52
CA SER A 3 -1.47 -11.46 26.12
C SER A 3 -0.40 -12.31 25.46
N GLN A 4 -0.80 -13.46 24.91
CA GLN A 4 0.02 -14.23 23.99
C GLN A 4 0.16 -13.37 22.74
N THR A 5 1.15 -12.48 22.75
CA THR A 5 1.73 -11.96 21.51
C THR A 5 2.23 -13.19 20.77
N SER A 6 1.45 -13.66 19.79
CA SER A 6 1.90 -14.69 18.86
C SER A 6 3.27 -14.27 18.36
N ALA A 7 4.29 -15.07 18.65
CA ALA A 7 5.66 -14.70 18.32
C ALA A 7 5.79 -14.62 16.80
N MET A 8 5.94 -13.38 16.30
CA MET A 8 6.03 -13.10 14.88
C MET A 8 7.19 -13.90 14.27
N THR A 9 6.92 -14.63 13.20
CA THR A 9 7.90 -15.45 12.47
C THR A 9 8.97 -14.58 11.81
N GLU A 10 10.12 -15.17 11.46
CA GLU A 10 11.18 -14.44 10.76
C GLU A 10 10.70 -13.84 9.43
N ALA A 11 9.87 -14.59 8.68
CA ALA A 11 9.28 -14.12 7.44
C ALA A 11 8.36 -12.89 7.66
N GLU A 12 7.57 -12.87 8.73
CA GLU A 12 6.73 -11.72 9.09
C GLU A 12 7.57 -10.52 9.55
N ARG A 13 8.71 -10.77 10.23
CA ARG A 13 9.67 -9.72 10.59
C ARG A 13 10.33 -9.10 9.36
N ASP A 14 10.81 -9.93 8.44
CA ASP A 14 11.40 -9.48 7.19
C ASP A 14 10.40 -8.74 6.31
N HIS A 15 9.17 -9.26 6.24
CA HIS A 15 8.07 -8.60 5.54
C HIS A 15 7.81 -7.23 6.14
N LEU A 16 7.70 -7.12 7.48
CA LEU A 16 7.50 -5.85 8.17
C LEU A 16 8.69 -4.89 7.97
N ALA A 17 9.92 -5.39 7.99
CA ALA A 17 11.12 -4.58 7.76
C ALA A 17 11.15 -4.02 6.32
N ASN A 18 10.76 -4.81 5.32
CA ASN A 18 10.60 -4.35 3.96
C ASN A 18 9.42 -3.38 3.80
N TYR A 19 8.35 -3.60 4.56
CA TYR A 19 7.18 -2.73 4.59
C TYR A 19 7.50 -1.31 5.06
N LYS A 20 8.59 -1.11 5.81
CA LYS A 20 9.02 0.22 6.30
C LYS A 20 10.02 0.93 5.38
N LYS A 21 10.54 0.27 4.35
CA LYS A 21 11.58 0.86 3.49
C LYS A 21 10.94 1.84 2.48
N PRO A 22 11.26 3.15 2.52
CA PRO A 22 10.61 4.14 1.66
C PRO A 22 10.71 3.84 0.16
N HIS A 23 11.87 3.36 -0.30
CA HIS A 23 12.06 3.02 -1.72
C HIS A 23 11.20 1.83 -2.16
N LEU A 24 10.92 0.87 -1.27
CA LEU A 24 10.03 -0.26 -1.58
C LEU A 24 8.56 0.17 -1.56
N LEU A 25 8.18 1.04 -0.63
CA LEU A 25 6.84 1.64 -0.59
C LEU A 25 6.56 2.48 -1.84
N LEU A 26 7.53 3.28 -2.29
CA LEU A 26 7.42 4.05 -3.53
C LEU A 26 7.29 3.11 -4.74
N HIS A 27 8.15 2.10 -4.85
CA HIS A 27 8.08 1.12 -5.93
C HIS A 27 6.72 0.42 -6.00
N LYS A 28 6.17 0.03 -4.84
CA LYS A 28 4.84 -0.56 -4.71
C LYS A 28 3.75 0.41 -5.16
N ALA A 29 3.78 1.67 -4.70
CA ALA A 29 2.81 2.69 -5.10
C ALA A 29 2.79 2.88 -6.62
N GLU A 30 3.96 2.92 -7.26
CA GLU A 30 4.04 3.00 -8.72
C GLU A 30 3.46 1.77 -9.42
N GLN A 31 3.70 0.56 -8.89
CA GLN A 31 3.14 -0.67 -9.46
C GLN A 31 1.61 -0.67 -9.39
N ILE A 32 1.04 -0.23 -8.27
CA ILE A 32 -0.41 -0.12 -8.09
C ILE A 32 -0.99 0.94 -9.04
N ALA A 33 -0.35 2.10 -9.15
CA ALA A 33 -0.79 3.16 -10.06
C ALA A 33 -0.81 2.69 -11.52
N ARG A 34 0.21 1.93 -11.95
CA ARG A 34 0.25 1.29 -13.27
C ARG A 34 -0.90 0.30 -13.47
N ALA A 35 -1.17 -0.56 -12.49
CA ALA A 35 -2.28 -1.51 -12.57
C ALA A 35 -3.64 -0.81 -12.66
N ILE A 36 -3.86 0.27 -11.90
CA ILE A 36 -5.08 1.09 -12.00
C ILE A 36 -5.20 1.70 -13.40
N HIS A 37 -4.12 2.26 -13.94
CA HIS A 37 -4.08 2.81 -15.29
C HIS A 37 -4.45 1.76 -16.34
N ASP A 38 -3.90 0.55 -16.25
CA ASP A 38 -4.19 -0.52 -17.20
C ASP A 38 -5.66 -0.98 -17.11
N LEU A 39 -6.23 -0.97 -15.91
CA LEU A 39 -7.66 -1.26 -15.67
C LEU A 39 -8.60 -0.10 -16.02
N SER A 40 -8.08 1.11 -16.25
CA SER A 40 -8.87 2.27 -16.65
C SER A 40 -9.26 2.28 -18.13
N HIS A 41 -8.73 1.33 -18.92
CA HIS A 41 -9.16 1.14 -20.30
C HIS A 41 -10.67 0.86 -20.33
N PRO A 42 -11.45 1.46 -21.27
CA PRO A 42 -12.90 1.32 -21.33
C PRO A 42 -13.38 -0.14 -21.37
N GLU A 43 -12.58 -1.03 -21.96
CA GLU A 43 -12.84 -2.47 -22.05
C GLU A 43 -12.75 -3.18 -20.69
N ASN A 44 -11.91 -2.67 -19.77
CA ASN A 44 -11.67 -3.23 -18.44
C ASN A 44 -12.51 -2.55 -17.36
N GLU A 45 -12.92 -1.29 -17.61
CA GLU A 45 -13.66 -0.45 -16.67
C GLU A 45 -14.98 -1.09 -16.21
N VAL A 46 -15.67 -1.79 -17.10
CA VAL A 46 -16.95 -2.47 -16.80
C VAL A 46 -16.74 -3.84 -16.16
N VAL A 47 -15.58 -4.48 -16.40
CA VAL A 47 -15.34 -5.88 -16.04
C VAL A 47 -14.81 -6.03 -14.62
N PHE A 48 -13.99 -5.08 -14.15
CA PHE A 48 -13.31 -5.20 -12.85
C PHE A 48 -13.46 -3.96 -11.95
N PRO A 49 -14.68 -3.46 -11.68
CA PRO A 49 -14.86 -2.27 -10.85
C PRO A 49 -14.32 -2.45 -9.43
N GLU A 50 -14.57 -3.60 -8.79
CA GLU A 50 -14.11 -3.89 -7.43
C GLU A 50 -12.58 -3.92 -7.31
N VAL A 51 -11.90 -4.47 -8.32
CA VAL A 51 -10.44 -4.55 -8.33
C VAL A 51 -9.82 -3.15 -8.40
N ARG A 52 -10.41 -2.23 -9.17
CA ARG A 52 -9.93 -0.84 -9.22
C ARG A 52 -10.10 -0.12 -7.89
N TYR A 53 -11.24 -0.31 -7.21
CA TYR A 53 -11.46 0.30 -5.89
C TYR A 53 -10.48 -0.25 -4.86
N TRP A 54 -10.29 -1.57 -4.82
CA TRP A 54 -9.31 -2.18 -3.92
C TRP A 54 -7.88 -1.69 -4.19
N LEU A 55 -7.48 -1.58 -5.46
CA LEU A 55 -6.17 -1.03 -5.82
C LEU A 55 -6.04 0.45 -5.43
N ALA A 56 -7.10 1.26 -5.58
CA ALA A 56 -7.09 2.65 -5.16
C ALA A 56 -6.92 2.78 -3.63
N ASP A 57 -7.61 1.95 -2.84
CA ASP A 57 -7.46 1.91 -1.39
C ASP A 57 -6.05 1.48 -0.97
N GLU A 58 -5.48 0.48 -1.65
CA GLU A 58 -4.12 0.01 -1.40
C GLU A 58 -3.08 1.06 -1.79
N LEU A 59 -3.32 1.83 -2.86
CA LEU A 59 -2.46 2.96 -3.26
C LEU A 59 -2.45 4.04 -2.19
N CYS A 60 -3.63 4.47 -1.72
CA CYS A 60 -3.77 5.46 -0.65
C CYS A 60 -3.05 5.00 0.63
N SER A 61 -3.27 3.76 1.04
CA SER A 61 -2.63 3.18 2.23
C SER A 61 -1.10 3.10 2.11
N THR A 62 -0.60 2.77 0.90
CA THR A 62 0.83 2.71 0.62
C THR A 62 1.47 4.11 0.66
N LEU A 63 0.80 5.11 0.08
CA LEU A 63 1.27 6.50 0.08
C LEU A 63 1.23 7.14 1.48
N GLU A 64 0.18 6.89 2.26
CA GLU A 64 0.10 7.35 3.64
C GLU A 64 1.27 6.81 4.46
N ARG A 65 1.56 5.51 4.31
CA ARG A 65 2.69 4.89 5.01
C ARG A 65 4.04 5.40 4.51
N LEU A 66 4.20 5.63 3.20
CA LEU A 66 5.40 6.28 2.67
C LEU A 66 5.60 7.66 3.31
N GLY A 67 4.53 8.45 3.46
CA GLY A 67 4.55 9.72 4.17
C GLY A 67 5.00 9.58 5.62
N ASN A 68 4.45 8.60 6.35
CA ASN A 68 4.81 8.32 7.74
C ASN A 68 6.29 7.93 7.90
N GLU A 69 6.83 7.10 7.00
CA GLU A 69 8.23 6.64 7.07
C GLU A 69 9.24 7.71 6.60
N THR A 70 8.83 8.62 5.72
CA THR A 70 9.69 9.71 5.20
C THR A 70 9.56 11.01 5.98
N GLY A 71 8.62 11.09 6.93
CA GLY A 71 8.26 12.33 7.61
C GLY A 71 7.50 13.33 6.72
N TYR A 72 7.11 12.91 5.51
CA TYR A 72 6.33 13.71 4.57
C TYR A 72 4.84 13.52 4.86
N ASN A 73 4.31 14.28 5.82
CA ASN A 73 2.88 14.29 6.10
C ASN A 73 2.13 14.97 4.95
N VAL A 74 1.47 14.17 4.10
CA VAL A 74 0.54 14.66 3.07
C VAL A 74 -0.71 15.31 3.70
N ARG A 75 -0.94 15.09 5.01
CA ARG A 75 -1.79 15.95 5.83
C ARG A 75 -1.09 17.28 6.07
N GLY A 76 -1.16 18.16 5.07
CA GLY A 76 -1.03 19.59 5.31
C GLY A 76 -2.03 19.97 6.42
N ASN A 77 -1.56 20.78 7.37
CA ASN A 77 -2.42 21.49 8.31
C ASN A 77 -3.61 22.08 7.55
N ALA A 78 -4.81 21.56 7.82
CA ALA A 78 -6.06 22.27 7.60
C ALA A 78 -6.36 23.10 8.85
#